data_AF-A0A1M6E179-F1
#
_entry.id   AF-A0A1M6E179-F1
#
_cell.length_a   1.000
_cell.length_b   1.000
_cell.length_c   1.000
_cell.angle_alpha   90.00
_cell.angle_beta   90.00
_cell.angle_gamma   90.00
#
_symmetry.space_group_name_H-M   'P 1'
#
loop_
_entity.id
_entity.type
_entity.pdbx_description
1 polymer ?
#
loop_
_entity_poly.entity_id
_entity_poly.type
_entity_poly.pdbx_seq_one_letter_code
_entity_poly.pdbx_strand_id
1 'polypeptide(L)'
;MPYFTTGLLDNALVEGVSQNSTLSVNISNDDTSTVAIQIEGFFQNKTRRVKYVEEFFTLTTGTVVLKNYFIPFNSFEFIFFVSSQAVEVSVWSKNDTGILSSVNLEVTKALP
;
A
#
# COMPACT_ATOMS: atom_id res chain seq x y z
N MET A 1 -10.64 -7.43 -12.45
CA MET A 1 -10.27 -7.00 -11.10
C MET A 1 -8.83 -6.53 -11.16
N PRO A 2 -8.56 -5.23 -11.08
CA PRO A 2 -7.20 -4.71 -11.08
C PRO A 2 -6.36 -5.26 -9.94
N TYR A 3 -5.07 -5.38 -10.23
CA TYR A 3 -4.04 -5.86 -9.35
C TYR A 3 -2.92 -4.82 -9.34
N PHE A 4 -2.56 -4.34 -8.15
CA PHE A 4 -1.48 -3.38 -7.97
C PHE A 4 -0.46 -3.94 -6.98
N THR A 5 0.81 -3.67 -7.23
CA THR A 5 1.90 -4.02 -6.31
C THR A 5 2.87 -2.86 -6.20
N THR A 6 3.42 -2.64 -5.00
CA THR A 6 4.56 -1.74 -4.82
C THR A 6 5.85 -2.30 -5.41
N GLY A 7 5.86 -3.60 -5.75
CA GLY A 7 7.09 -4.37 -5.83
C GLY A 7 7.79 -4.47 -4.47
N LEU A 8 8.94 -5.14 -4.44
CA LEU A 8 9.78 -5.17 -3.25
C LEU A 8 10.45 -3.81 -3.06
N LEU A 9 10.13 -3.14 -1.96
CA LEU A 9 10.75 -1.90 -1.54
C LEU A 9 11.85 -2.19 -0.50
N ASP A 10 13.01 -1.58 -0.70
CA ASP A 10 14.09 -1.56 0.28
C ASP A 10 13.82 -0.46 1.31
N ASN A 11 14.07 -0.77 2.56
CA ASN A 11 13.90 0.08 3.74
C ASN A 11 14.96 -0.24 4.80
N ALA A 12 16.16 -0.62 4.34
CA ALA A 12 17.28 -0.93 5.20
C ALA A 12 17.59 0.19 6.20
N LEU A 13 18.05 -0.19 7.39
CA LEU A 13 18.47 0.74 8.42
C LEU A 13 19.65 1.58 7.90
N VAL A 14 19.55 2.90 8.05
CA VAL A 14 20.68 3.81 7.90
C VAL A 14 21.06 4.31 9.29
N GLU A 15 22.32 4.08 9.67
CA GLU A 15 22.82 4.36 11.03
C GLU A 15 22.01 3.68 12.16
N GLY A 16 21.38 2.54 11.88
CA GLY A 16 20.61 1.77 12.86
C GLY A 16 19.16 2.21 13.02
N VAL A 17 18.70 3.22 12.26
CA VAL A 17 17.32 3.71 12.26
C VAL A 17 16.66 3.33 10.92
N SER A 18 15.43 2.82 10.97
CA SER A 18 14.68 2.54 9.75
C SER A 18 14.34 3.85 9.05
N GLN A 19 14.56 3.92 7.74
CA GLN A 19 14.32 5.15 7.00
C GLN A 19 12.83 5.53 6.98
N ASN A 20 11.96 4.53 6.99
CA ASN A 20 10.51 4.69 7.06
C ASN A 20 9.90 3.71 8.04
N SER A 21 8.93 4.16 8.82
CA SER A 21 8.23 3.32 9.79
C SER A 21 6.76 3.11 9.47
N THR A 22 6.18 3.93 8.59
CA THR A 22 4.77 3.83 8.22
C THR A 22 4.59 3.89 6.70
N LEU A 23 3.79 2.98 6.16
CA LEU A 23 3.23 3.06 4.82
C LEU A 23 1.80 3.56 4.91
N SER A 24 1.50 4.67 4.24
CA SER A 24 0.16 5.19 4.07
C SER A 24 -0.39 4.79 2.71
N VAL A 25 -1.64 4.33 2.69
CA VAL A 25 -2.37 3.90 1.49
C VAL A 25 -3.70 4.64 1.45
N ASN A 26 -3.86 5.51 0.47
CA ASN A 26 -5.10 6.22 0.20
C ASN A 26 -5.85 5.51 -0.93
N ILE A 27 -7.12 5.20 -0.71
CA ILE A 27 -7.95 4.47 -1.67
C ILE A 27 -9.24 5.24 -1.88
N SER A 28 -9.51 5.67 -3.11
CA SER A 28 -10.77 6.30 -3.52
C SER A 28 -11.59 5.34 -4.37
N ASN A 29 -12.90 5.36 -4.17
CA ASN A 29 -13.85 4.64 -5.03
C ASN A 29 -14.63 5.64 -5.89
N ASP A 30 -14.22 5.81 -7.14
CA ASP A 30 -14.89 6.65 -8.13
C ASP A 30 -15.88 5.85 -9.01
N ASP A 31 -16.15 4.59 -8.66
CA ASP A 31 -17.22 3.81 -9.26
C ASP A 31 -18.60 4.32 -8.80
N THR A 32 -19.62 3.95 -9.55
CA THR A 32 -21.05 4.17 -9.25
C THR A 32 -21.61 3.20 -8.19
N SER A 33 -20.82 2.22 -7.74
CA SER A 33 -21.25 1.17 -6.82
C SER A 33 -20.22 0.88 -5.72
N THR A 34 -20.62 0.13 -4.70
CA THR A 34 -19.71 -0.34 -3.66
C THR A 34 -18.71 -1.33 -4.23
N VAL A 35 -17.42 -1.14 -3.93
CA VAL A 35 -16.31 -1.99 -4.38
C VAL A 35 -15.77 -2.83 -3.22
N ALA A 36 -15.15 -3.95 -3.55
CA ALA A 36 -14.38 -4.77 -2.62
C ALA A 36 -12.87 -4.54 -2.82
N ILE A 37 -12.14 -4.48 -1.72
CA ILE A 37 -10.70 -4.23 -1.67
C ILE A 37 -10.05 -5.29 -0.79
N GLN A 38 -8.98 -5.91 -1.28
CA GLN A 38 -8.08 -6.76 -0.51
C GLN A 38 -6.68 -6.15 -0.50
N ILE A 39 -6.08 -6.07 0.68
CA ILE A 39 -4.73 -5.57 0.89
C ILE A 39 -3.91 -6.66 1.55
N GLU A 40 -2.77 -6.97 0.96
CA GLU A 40 -1.79 -7.89 1.53
C GLU A 40 -0.45 -7.19 1.67
N GLY A 41 0.19 -7.38 2.83
CA GLY A 41 1.50 -6.83 3.12
C GLY A 41 2.47 -7.94 3.49
N PHE A 42 3.66 -7.87 2.93
CA PHE A 42 4.73 -8.85 3.11
C PHE A 42 6.03 -8.17 3.53
N PHE A 43 6.84 -8.86 4.31
CA PHE A 43 8.24 -8.50 4.53
C PHE A 43 9.16 -9.64 4.12
N GLN A 44 10.42 -9.32 3.83
CA GLN A 44 11.43 -10.35 3.56
C GLN A 44 12.18 -10.70 4.83
N ASN A 45 12.18 -11.99 5.15
CA ASN A 45 13.06 -12.57 6.15
C ASN A 45 14.07 -13.48 5.45
N LYS A 46 15.27 -12.95 5.18
CA LYS A 46 16.29 -13.59 4.35
C LYS A 46 15.74 -13.86 2.95
N THR A 47 15.50 -15.13 2.60
CA THR A 47 14.95 -15.55 1.30
C THR A 47 13.45 -15.85 1.37
N ARG A 48 12.81 -15.67 2.53
CA ARG A 48 11.39 -15.98 2.73
C ARG A 48 10.56 -14.71 2.72
N ARG A 49 9.55 -14.70 1.86
CA ARG A 49 8.47 -13.73 1.84
C ARG A 49 7.43 -14.10 2.89
N VAL A 50 7.20 -13.24 3.89
CA VAL A 50 6.31 -13.51 5.03
C VAL A 50 5.16 -12.51 5.02
N LYS A 51 3.92 -12.99 4.94
CA LYS A 51 2.71 -12.16 5.03
C LYS A 51 2.53 -11.70 6.46
N TYR A 52 2.25 -10.42 6.65
CA TYR A 52 1.96 -9.83 7.97
C TYR A 52 0.74 -8.90 7.98
N VAL A 53 0.25 -8.50 6.80
CA VAL A 53 -1.04 -7.81 6.63
C VAL A 53 -1.92 -8.65 5.71
N GLU A 54 -3.17 -8.81 6.11
CA GLU A 54 -4.26 -9.36 5.30
C GLU A 54 -5.53 -8.63 5.72
N GLU A 55 -5.98 -7.71 4.87
CA GLU A 55 -7.21 -6.94 5.08
C GLU A 55 -8.14 -7.12 3.90
N PHE A 56 -9.43 -7.26 4.20
CA PHE A 56 -10.50 -7.29 3.21
C PHE A 56 -11.65 -6.41 3.68
N PHE A 57 -12.09 -5.48 2.85
CA PHE A 57 -13.19 -4.58 3.19
C PHE A 57 -13.91 -4.08 1.93
N THR A 58 -15.09 -3.49 2.13
CA THR A 58 -15.82 -2.81 1.07
C THR A 58 -15.76 -1.30 1.25
N LEU A 59 -15.80 -0.56 0.13
CA LEU A 59 -15.78 0.89 0.10
C LEU A 59 -16.97 1.38 -0.74
N THR A 60 -17.83 2.20 -0.15
CA THR A 60 -19.01 2.74 -0.83
C THR A 60 -18.62 3.72 -1.93
N THR A 61 -19.49 3.92 -2.92
CA THR A 61 -19.27 4.91 -4.00
C THR A 61 -18.97 6.31 -3.45
N GLY A 62 -18.02 7.01 -4.07
CA GLY A 62 -17.63 8.38 -3.73
C GLY A 62 -16.90 8.54 -2.39
N THR A 63 -16.43 7.44 -1.79
CA THR A 63 -15.72 7.48 -0.50
C THR A 63 -14.23 7.22 -0.65
N VAL A 64 -13.48 7.77 0.30
CA VAL A 64 -12.02 7.64 0.40
C VAL A 64 -11.67 7.06 1.75
N VAL A 65 -10.71 6.15 1.80
CA VAL A 65 -10.14 5.62 3.04
C VAL A 65 -8.62 5.76 3.05
N LEU A 66 -8.09 6.16 4.20
CA LEU A 66 -6.65 6.18 4.46
C LEU A 66 -6.29 5.04 5.43
N LYS A 67 -5.48 4.10 4.97
CA LYS A 67 -4.91 3.01 5.78
C LYS A 67 -3.45 3.32 6.09
N ASN A 68 -3.02 2.99 7.31
CA ASN A 68 -1.62 3.15 7.73
C ASN A 68 -1.10 1.82 8.26
N TYR A 69 0.07 1.42 7.76
CA TYR A 69 0.72 0.15 8.08
C TYR A 69 2.09 0.39 8.67
N PHE A 70 2.39 -0.29 9.77
CA PHE A 70 3.72 -0.24 10.37
C PHE A 70 4.69 -1.12 9.58
N ILE A 71 5.81 -0.56 9.15
CA ILE A 71 6.82 -1.21 8.29
C ILE A 71 8.22 -1.18 8.92
N PRO A 72 8.44 -1.79 10.11
CA PRO A 72 9.74 -1.82 10.79
C PRO A 72 10.75 -2.77 10.12
N PHE A 73 10.51 -3.13 8.87
CA PHE A 73 11.24 -4.15 8.14
C PHE A 73 12.23 -3.51 7.18
N ASN A 74 13.38 -4.15 7.00
CA ASN A 74 14.39 -3.72 6.04
C ASN A 74 13.91 -3.84 4.59
N SER A 75 12.89 -4.65 4.32
CA SER A 75 12.28 -4.71 2.99
C SER A 75 10.87 -5.27 3.07
N PHE A 76 9.98 -4.70 2.26
CA PHE A 76 8.55 -5.00 2.31
C PHE A 76 7.89 -4.82 0.95
N GLU A 77 6.70 -5.39 0.78
CA GLU A 77 5.89 -5.31 -0.42
C GLU A 77 4.42 -5.25 -0.02
N PHE A 78 3.63 -4.46 -0.75
CA PHE A 78 2.18 -4.48 -0.65
C PHE A 78 1.54 -4.84 -1.98
N ILE A 79 0.46 -5.61 -1.89
CA ILE A 79 -0.40 -6.00 -3.00
C ILE A 79 -1.81 -5.51 -2.70
N PHE A 80 -2.47 -5.00 -3.74
CA PHE A 80 -3.84 -4.52 -3.69
C PHE A 80 -4.65 -5.22 -4.79
N PHE A 81 -5.75 -5.87 -4.41
CA PHE A 81 -6.78 -6.34 -5.33
C PHE A 81 -8.00 -5.46 -5.16
N VAL A 82 -8.49 -4.91 -6.27
CA VAL A 82 -9.70 -4.08 -6.27
C VAL A 82 -10.73 -4.66 -7.23
N SER A 83 -12.00 -4.60 -6.87
CA SER A 83 -13.06 -5.19 -7.70
C SER A 83 -13.39 -4.37 -8.94
N SER A 84 -12.96 -3.10 -9.01
CA SER A 84 -13.25 -2.17 -10.11
C SER A 84 -12.01 -1.42 -10.59
N GLN A 85 -12.01 -1.04 -11.88
CA GLN A 85 -11.01 -0.17 -12.51
C GLN A 85 -11.18 1.31 -12.13
N ALA A 86 -12.32 1.70 -11.57
CA ALA A 86 -12.60 3.04 -11.09
C ALA A 86 -12.11 3.28 -9.65
N VAL A 87 -11.34 2.34 -9.08
CA VAL A 87 -10.69 2.53 -7.78
C VAL A 87 -9.29 3.08 -8.01
N GLU A 88 -8.96 4.17 -7.33
CA GLU A 88 -7.60 4.73 -7.33
C GLU A 88 -6.90 4.37 -6.03
N VAL A 89 -5.61 4.01 -6.13
CA VAL A 89 -4.78 3.67 -4.98
C VAL A 89 -3.50 4.51 -5.06
N SER A 90 -3.25 5.31 -4.01
CA SER A 90 -2.02 6.07 -3.84
C SER A 90 -1.28 5.60 -2.60
N VAL A 91 0.03 5.43 -2.70
CA VAL A 91 0.85 4.87 -1.63
C VAL A 91 2.04 5.79 -1.38
N TRP A 92 2.37 6.03 -0.11
CA TRP A 92 3.57 6.76 0.28
C TRP A 92 4.09 6.28 1.64
N SER A 93 5.40 6.39 1.87
CA SER A 93 6.02 6.07 3.14
C SER A 93 6.40 7.32 3.94
N LYS A 94 6.40 7.17 5.27
CA LYS A 94 6.80 8.21 6.23
C LYS A 94 7.82 7.65 7.20
N ASN A 95 8.74 8.51 7.60
CA ASN A 95 9.64 8.25 8.72
C ASN A 95 8.96 8.52 10.08
N ASP A 96 9.67 8.22 11.18
CA ASP A 96 9.17 8.40 12.55
C ASP A 96 8.84 9.85 12.91
N THR A 97 9.35 10.83 12.17
CA THR A 97 9.03 12.25 12.34
C THR A 97 7.84 12.70 11.46
N GLY A 98 7.23 11.78 10.71
CA GLY A 98 6.08 12.05 9.83
C GLY A 98 6.45 12.72 8.51
N ILE A 99 7.74 12.88 8.22
CA ILE A 99 8.24 13.45 6.96
C ILE A 99 8.08 12.40 5.86
N LEU A 100 7.56 12.86 4.72
CA LEU A 100 7.37 12.04 3.52
C LEU A 100 8.73 11.63 2.95
N SER A 101 8.96 10.33 2.85
CA SER A 101 10.04 9.74 2.07
C SER A 101 9.44 9.29 0.75
N SER A 102 10.01 9.72 -0.37
CA SER A 102 9.39 9.53 -1.68
C SER A 102 9.45 8.07 -2.13
N VAL A 103 8.33 7.37 -2.02
CA VAL A 103 7.82 6.54 -3.13
C VAL A 103 6.48 7.13 -3.49
N ASN A 104 6.44 7.85 -4.61
CA ASN A 104 5.21 8.33 -5.22
C ASN A 104 4.88 7.37 -6.37
N LEU A 105 4.10 6.33 -6.06
CA LEU A 105 3.48 5.48 -7.06
C LEU A 105 2.06 6.02 -7.29
N GLU A 106 1.93 7.01 -8.18
CA GLU A 106 0.64 7.31 -8.81
C GLU A 106 0.32 6.17 -9.78
N VAL A 107 -0.39 5.13 -9.30
CA VAL A 107 -0.88 4.10 -10.22
C VAL A 107 -2.18 4.59 -10.84
N THR A 108 -2.04 5.52 -11.78
CA THR A 108 -3.14 6.04 -12.58
C THR A 108 -3.65 4.95 -13.51
N LYS A 109 -4.93 4.62 -13.33
CA LYS A 109 -5.89 4.14 -14.34
C LYS A 109 -5.34 3.13 -15.36
N ALA A 110 -5.75 1.87 -15.24
CA ALA A 110 -5.68 0.96 -16.38
C ALA A 110 -6.49 1.60 -17.52
N LEU A 111 -5.81 2.05 -18.58
CA LEU A 111 -6.47 2.53 -19.78
C LEU A 111 -7.29 1.38 -20.39
N PRO A 112 -8.49 1.67 -20.93
CA PRO A 112 -9.39 0.66 -21.48
C PRO A 112 -8.79 -0.10 -22.66
#